data_AF-A0A2T2UBC2-F1
#
_entry.id   AF-A0A2T2UBC2-F1
#
_cell.length_a   1.000
_cell.length_b   1.000
_cell.length_c   1.000
_cell.angle_alpha   90.00
_cell.angle_beta   90.00
_cell.angle_gamma   90.00
#
_symmetry.space_group_name_H-M   'P 1'
#
loop_
_entity.id
_entity.type
_entity.pdbx_description
1 polymer ?
#
loop_
_entity_poly.entity_id
_entity_poly.type
_entity_poly.pdbx_seq_one_letter_code
_entity_poly.pdbx_strand_id
1 'polypeptide(L)'
;FATRTFVTTPSPERPASDSSELVGSIIQVEVRNGAGIDHLAEQTTQYLRDQGFDVVDVGNYSSFDQEHSVVIDRTGNLEAARNVAEALGIPSERGRQDLKPQYYLDASVVIGHDYEQLHPFQEAP
;
A
#
# COMPACT_ATOMS: atom_id res chain seq x y z
N PHE A 1 -19.66 8.67 28.65
CA PHE A 1 -19.48 7.63 27.61
C PHE A 1 -18.06 7.77 27.09
N ALA A 2 -17.18 6.80 27.35
CA ALA A 2 -15.82 6.80 26.83
C ALA A 2 -15.80 5.91 25.58
N THR A 3 -15.68 6.51 24.41
CA THR A 3 -15.52 5.79 23.14
C THR A 3 -14.13 5.17 23.16
N ARG A 4 -14.05 3.84 23.25
CA ARG A 4 -12.80 3.11 23.14
C ARG A 4 -12.41 3.12 21.67
N THR A 5 -11.53 4.03 21.28
CA THR A 5 -10.93 4.03 19.94
C THR A 5 -10.06 2.79 19.83
N PHE A 6 -10.48 1.82 19.02
CA PHE A 6 -9.59 0.75 18.60
C PHE A 6 -8.60 1.38 17.63
N VAL A 7 -7.35 1.55 18.06
CA VAL A 7 -6.25 1.82 17.14
C VAL A 7 -5.94 0.47 16.51
N THR A 8 -6.57 0.16 15.38
CA THR A 8 -6.08 -0.91 14.50
C THR A 8 -4.76 -0.42 13.94
N THR A 9 -3.68 -1.05 14.38
CA THR A 9 -2.38 -0.90 13.75
C THR A 9 -2.38 -1.68 12.43
N PRO A 10 -1.79 -1.15 11.35
CA PRO A 10 -1.68 -1.89 10.10
C PRO A 10 -0.95 -3.22 10.35
N SER A 11 -1.45 -4.31 9.77
CA SER A 11 -0.81 -5.63 9.84
C SER A 11 -0.22 -6.02 8.49
N PRO A 12 1.09 -6.39 8.41
CA PRO A 12 1.70 -6.87 7.18
C PRO A 12 1.30 -8.32 6.83
N GLU A 13 0.66 -9.05 7.74
CA GLU A 13 0.22 -10.43 7.50
C GLU A 13 -1.00 -10.46 6.58
N ARG A 14 -1.01 -11.41 5.63
CA ARG A 14 -2.15 -11.61 4.74
C ARG A 14 -3.35 -12.14 5.55
N PRO A 15 -4.55 -11.53 5.40
CA PRO A 15 -5.77 -12.05 6.00
C PRO A 15 -6.10 -13.47 5.51
N ALA A 16 -6.65 -14.30 6.40
CA ALA A 16 -6.88 -15.74 6.19
C ALA A 16 -7.93 -16.10 5.09
N SER A 17 -8.53 -15.12 4.43
CA SER A 17 -9.56 -15.34 3.40
C SER A 17 -9.02 -15.88 2.07
N ASP A 18 -7.71 -15.85 1.83
CA ASP A 18 -7.07 -16.35 0.61
C ASP A 18 -6.41 -17.72 0.85
N SER A 19 -7.17 -18.79 0.59
CA SER A 19 -6.82 -20.19 0.85
C SER A 19 -5.94 -20.83 -0.26
N SER A 20 -4.92 -20.13 -0.74
CA SER A 20 -3.90 -20.75 -1.60
C SER A 20 -2.62 -21.02 -0.81
N GLU A 21 -2.36 -22.29 -0.50
CA GLU A 21 -1.14 -22.76 0.20
C GLU A 21 0.18 -22.46 -0.54
N LEU A 22 0.12 -21.85 -1.74
CA LEU A 22 1.26 -21.51 -2.59
C LEU A 22 1.69 -20.03 -2.52
N VAL A 23 0.91 -19.16 -1.85
CA VAL A 23 1.19 -17.72 -1.81
C VAL A 23 1.57 -17.35 -0.37
N GLY A 24 2.72 -16.71 -0.18
CA GLY A 24 3.32 -16.45 1.14
C GLY A 24 2.41 -15.69 2.11
N SER A 25 2.64 -15.80 3.42
CA SER A 25 1.76 -15.22 4.46
C SER A 25 1.86 -13.71 4.63
N ILE A 26 2.71 -13.03 3.85
CA ILE A 26 2.94 -11.59 3.92
C ILE A 26 2.22 -10.92 2.75
N ILE A 27 1.61 -9.76 3.02
CA ILE A 27 0.96 -8.94 2.00
C ILE A 27 2.02 -8.51 0.97
N GLN A 28 1.78 -8.89 -0.29
CA GLN A 28 2.64 -8.59 -1.42
C GLN A 28 2.17 -7.34 -2.14
N VAL A 29 3.09 -6.38 -2.31
CA VAL A 29 2.78 -5.04 -2.79
C VAL A 29 3.69 -4.67 -3.96
N GLU A 30 3.14 -3.96 -4.95
CA GLU A 30 3.97 -3.19 -5.89
C GLU A 30 3.88 -1.69 -5.59
N VAL A 31 4.96 -0.95 -5.85
CA VAL A 31 5.02 0.50 -5.65
C VAL A 31 5.26 1.22 -6.98
N ARG A 32 4.36 2.12 -7.35
CA ARG A 32 4.40 2.88 -8.61
C ARG A 32 4.48 4.38 -8.35
N ASN A 33 5.50 5.03 -8.89
CA ASN A 33 5.66 6.49 -8.85
C ASN A 33 4.76 7.15 -9.90
N GLY A 34 3.66 7.75 -9.45
CA GLY A 34 2.76 8.54 -10.28
C GLY A 34 2.96 10.06 -10.17
N ALA A 35 3.96 10.52 -9.40
CA ALA A 35 4.26 11.94 -9.22
C ALA A 35 5.46 12.41 -10.06
N GLY A 36 6.26 11.48 -10.60
CA GLY A 36 7.46 11.80 -11.39
C GLY A 36 8.63 12.35 -10.56
N ILE A 37 8.60 12.16 -9.24
CA ILE A 37 9.68 12.61 -8.33
C ILE A 37 10.72 11.51 -8.18
N ASP A 38 12.00 11.86 -8.33
CA ASP A 38 13.10 10.91 -8.23
C ASP A 38 13.14 10.18 -6.88
N HIS A 39 13.46 8.89 -6.90
CA HIS A 39 13.61 8.01 -5.73
C HIS A 39 12.34 7.80 -4.87
N LEU A 40 11.19 8.38 -5.27
CA LEU A 40 9.96 8.35 -4.46
C LEU A 40 9.46 6.93 -4.19
N ALA A 41 9.37 6.10 -5.24
CA ALA A 41 8.95 4.71 -5.11
C ALA A 41 9.96 3.86 -4.34
N GLU A 42 11.25 4.17 -4.42
CA GLU A 42 12.31 3.46 -3.69
C GLU A 42 12.22 3.75 -2.19
N GLN A 43 12.04 5.01 -1.80
CA GLN A 43 11.88 5.41 -0.39
C GLN A 43 10.61 4.80 0.22
N THR A 44 9.48 4.81 -0.50
CA THR A 44 8.26 4.12 -0.07
C THR A 44 8.46 2.61 0.02
N THR A 45 9.19 2.01 -0.91
CA THR A 45 9.52 0.58 -0.88
C THR A 45 10.31 0.21 0.37
N GLN A 46 11.33 0.99 0.72
CA GLN A 46 12.11 0.76 1.93
C GLN A 46 11.23 0.85 3.18
N TYR A 47 10.42 1.90 3.28
CA TYR A 47 9.48 2.06 4.39
C TYR A 47 8.51 0.88 4.55
N LEU A 48 7.87 0.44 3.46
CA LEU A 48 6.94 -0.69 3.52
C LEU A 48 7.64 -1.99 3.93
N ARG A 49 8.87 -2.22 3.47
CA ARG A 49 9.67 -3.39 3.91
C ARG A 49 10.04 -3.31 5.38
N ASP A 50 10.37 -2.11 5.89
CA ASP A 50 10.62 -1.90 7.32
C ASP A 50 9.36 -2.12 8.17
N GLN A 51 8.17 -1.91 7.60
CA GLN A 51 6.88 -2.27 8.20
C GLN A 51 6.50 -3.76 8.03
N GLY A 52 7.34 -4.56 7.36
CA GLY A 52 7.16 -6.01 7.20
C GLY A 52 6.36 -6.45 5.98
N PHE A 53 5.99 -5.53 5.08
CA PHE A 53 5.36 -5.88 3.81
C PHE A 53 6.37 -6.43 2.79
N ASP A 54 5.92 -7.33 1.92
CA ASP A 54 6.76 -7.88 0.84
C ASP A 54 6.56 -7.05 -0.43
N VAL A 55 7.46 -6.08 -0.66
CA VAL A 55 7.43 -5.29 -1.91
C VAL A 55 8.09 -6.09 -3.02
N VAL A 56 7.26 -6.62 -3.93
CA VAL A 56 7.67 -7.54 -5.01
C VAL A 56 8.04 -6.84 -6.32
N ASP A 57 7.56 -5.62 -6.53
CA ASP A 57 7.93 -4.80 -7.71
C ASP A 57 7.90 -3.29 -7.40
N VAL A 58 8.75 -2.53 -8.09
CA VAL A 58 8.89 -1.08 -7.95
C VAL A 58 9.10 -0.43 -9.31
N GLY A 59 8.48 0.71 -9.58
CA GLY A 59 8.73 1.44 -10.82
C GLY A 59 7.90 2.70 -10.98
N ASN A 60 7.81 3.19 -12.21
CA ASN A 60 6.96 4.34 -12.55
C ASN A 60 5.53 3.90 -12.87
N TYR A 61 4.57 4.76 -12.58
CA TYR A 61 3.21 4.62 -13.06
C TYR A 61 3.12 5.00 -14.56
N SER A 62 2.00 4.67 -15.19
CA SER A 62 1.78 4.93 -16.62
C SER A 62 1.75 6.42 -17.00
N SER A 63 1.52 7.30 -16.02
CA SER A 63 1.62 8.75 -16.13
C SER A 63 2.17 9.36 -14.84
N PHE A 64 2.57 10.63 -14.90
CA PHE A 64 3.05 11.40 -13.74
C PHE A 64 2.05 12.45 -13.25
N ASP A 65 0.78 12.32 -13.65
CA ASP A 65 -0.29 13.28 -13.32
C ASP A 65 -1.13 12.83 -12.09
N GLN A 66 -0.61 11.90 -11.28
CA GLN A 66 -1.34 11.36 -10.15
C GLN A 66 -1.40 12.41 -9.04
N GLU A 67 -2.54 13.08 -8.87
CA GLU A 67 -2.70 14.12 -7.84
C GLU A 67 -2.65 13.55 -6.42
N HIS A 68 -3.33 12.43 -6.18
CA HIS A 68 -3.44 11.81 -4.86
C HIS A 68 -2.96 10.38 -4.85
N SER A 69 -2.26 10.00 -3.78
CA SER A 69 -1.80 8.64 -3.55
C SER A 69 -2.99 7.71 -3.30
N VAL A 70 -2.94 6.53 -3.90
CA VAL A 70 -4.03 5.54 -3.86
C VAL A 70 -3.46 4.14 -3.62
N VAL A 71 -4.30 3.27 -3.03
CA VAL A 71 -4.03 1.84 -2.93
C VAL A 71 -5.07 1.09 -3.77
N ILE A 72 -4.61 0.16 -4.59
CA ILE A 72 -5.43 -0.64 -5.49
C ILE A 72 -5.41 -2.08 -5.01
N ASP A 73 -6.57 -2.60 -4.58
CA ASP A 73 -6.78 -4.02 -4.29
C ASP A 73 -6.80 -4.83 -5.60
N ARG A 74 -5.90 -5.81 -5.70
CA ARG A 74 -5.72 -6.67 -6.88
C ARG A 74 -6.35 -8.04 -6.75
N THR A 75 -6.70 -8.47 -5.54
CA THR A 75 -7.18 -9.83 -5.26
C THR A 75 -8.64 -9.88 -4.79
N GLY A 76 -9.20 -8.74 -4.40
CA GLY A 76 -10.51 -8.64 -3.75
C GLY A 76 -10.39 -8.67 -2.21
N ASN A 77 -9.16 -8.77 -1.70
CA ASN A 77 -8.87 -8.74 -0.28
C ASN A 77 -8.73 -7.28 0.20
N LEU A 78 -9.88 -6.66 0.45
CA LEU A 78 -9.95 -5.27 0.92
C LEU A 78 -9.18 -5.02 2.21
N GLU A 79 -9.02 -6.03 3.07
CA GLU A 79 -8.29 -5.89 4.34
C GLU A 79 -6.77 -5.77 4.09
N ALA A 80 -6.22 -6.54 3.15
CA ALA A 80 -4.82 -6.39 2.73
C ALA A 80 -4.55 -4.97 2.19
N ALA A 81 -5.41 -4.48 1.29
CA ALA A 81 -5.27 -3.12 0.75
C ALA A 81 -5.43 -2.03 1.82
N ARG A 82 -6.31 -2.23 2.81
CA ARG A 82 -6.47 -1.32 3.96
C ARG A 82 -5.22 -1.28 4.82
N ASN A 83 -4.62 -2.42 5.14
CA ASN A 83 -3.38 -2.48 5.92
C ASN A 83 -2.26 -1.68 5.24
N VAL A 84 -2.14 -1.77 3.91
CA VAL A 84 -1.16 -0.98 3.15
C VAL A 84 -1.49 0.51 3.19
N ALA A 85 -2.77 0.88 3.04
CA ALA A 85 -3.20 2.29 3.10
C ALA A 85 -2.93 2.91 4.49
N GLU A 86 -3.29 2.20 5.56
CA GLU A 86 -3.04 2.61 6.94
C GLU A 86 -1.54 2.76 7.23
N ALA A 87 -0.71 1.82 6.76
CA ALA A 87 0.74 1.91 6.90
C ALA A 87 1.31 3.18 6.25
N LEU A 88 0.80 3.58 5.09
CA LEU A 88 1.27 4.76 4.38
C LEU A 88 0.61 6.08 4.82
N GLY A 89 -0.44 6.02 5.65
CA GLY A 89 -1.23 7.21 6.00
C GLY A 89 -2.18 7.66 4.89
N ILE A 90 -2.50 6.78 3.94
CA ILE A 90 -3.46 7.05 2.86
C ILE A 90 -4.88 6.88 3.42
N PRO A 91 -5.77 7.89 3.27
CA PRO A 91 -7.16 7.78 3.68
C PRO A 91 -7.85 6.58 3.03
N SER A 92 -8.63 5.83 3.83
CA SER A 92 -9.25 4.57 3.37
C SER A 92 -10.18 4.74 2.16
N GLU A 93 -10.74 5.94 1.96
CA GLU A 93 -11.61 6.28 0.83
C GLU A 93 -10.85 6.40 -0.49
N ARG A 94 -9.51 6.48 -0.44
CA ARG A 94 -8.62 6.47 -1.61
C ARG A 94 -8.19 5.06 -2.00
N GLY A 95 -8.71 4.03 -1.34
CA GLY A 95 -8.65 2.64 -1.79
C GLY A 95 -9.60 2.39 -2.96
N ARG A 96 -9.16 1.61 -3.96
CA ARG A 96 -9.98 1.19 -5.10
C ARG A 96 -9.75 -0.28 -5.41
N GLN A 97 -10.66 -0.93 -6.12
CA GLN A 97 -10.47 -2.29 -6.61
C GLN A 97 -10.21 -2.28 -8.12
N ASP A 98 -9.20 -3.02 -8.56
CA ASP A 98 -8.96 -3.38 -9.95
C ASP A 98 -8.33 -4.77 -9.98
N LEU A 99 -9.20 -5.78 -9.98
CA LEU A 99 -8.83 -7.17 -9.80
C LEU A 99 -7.95 -7.66 -10.94
N LYS A 100 -6.72 -8.05 -10.60
CA LYS A 100 -5.72 -8.65 -11.49
C LYS A 100 -5.02 -9.81 -10.78
N PRO A 101 -5.71 -10.92 -10.46
CA PRO A 101 -5.09 -12.05 -9.75
C PRO A 101 -3.85 -12.61 -10.45
N GLN A 102 -3.76 -12.46 -11.77
CA GLN A 102 -2.60 -12.86 -12.57
C GLN A 102 -1.32 -12.04 -12.30
N TYR A 103 -1.40 -10.95 -11.54
CA TYR A 103 -0.23 -10.17 -11.13
C TYR A 103 0.49 -10.77 -9.93
N TYR A 104 -0.12 -11.77 -9.25
CA TYR A 104 0.46 -12.45 -8.09
C TYR A 104 0.90 -11.49 -6.97
N LEU A 105 0.11 -10.44 -6.74
CA LEU A 105 0.31 -9.47 -5.66
C LEU A 105 -1.05 -9.04 -5.09
N ASP A 106 -1.08 -8.63 -3.83
CA ASP A 106 -2.30 -8.27 -3.11
C ASP A 106 -2.75 -6.84 -3.41
N ALA A 107 -1.81 -5.89 -3.44
CA ALA A 107 -2.12 -4.48 -3.64
C ALA A 107 -1.07 -3.71 -4.47
N SER A 108 -1.52 -2.75 -5.27
CA SER A 108 -0.64 -1.74 -5.88
C SER A 108 -0.74 -0.42 -5.13
N VAL A 109 0.39 0.18 -4.80
CA VAL A 109 0.46 1.56 -4.31
C VAL A 109 0.84 2.46 -5.49
N VAL A 110 0.02 3.46 -5.78
CA VAL A 110 0.39 4.53 -6.72
C VAL A 110 0.58 5.81 -5.92
N ILE A 111 1.82 6.33 -5.92
CA ILE A 111 2.19 7.51 -5.16
C ILE A 111 1.91 8.75 -6.00
N GLY A 112 1.13 9.69 -5.46
CA GLY A 112 0.77 10.94 -6.11
C GLY A 112 1.53 12.16 -5.59
N HIS A 113 1.17 13.34 -6.08
CA HIS A 113 1.77 14.61 -5.70
C HIS A 113 1.57 14.99 -4.23
N ASP A 114 0.66 14.34 -3.52
CA ASP A 114 0.46 14.47 -2.08
C ASP A 114 1.45 13.63 -1.24
N TYR A 115 2.52 13.08 -1.85
CA TYR A 115 3.46 12.18 -1.17
C TYR A 115 4.04 12.73 0.13
N GLU A 116 4.27 14.04 0.25
CA GLU A 116 4.78 14.67 1.47
C GLU A 116 3.84 14.51 2.68
N GLN A 117 2.58 14.12 2.44
CA GLN A 117 1.61 13.82 3.49
C GLN A 117 1.66 12.35 3.96
N LEU A 118 2.37 11.47 3.24
CA LEU A 118 2.47 10.06 3.57
C LEU A 118 3.55 9.82 4.64
N HIS A 119 3.29 8.86 5.52
CA HIS A 119 4.20 8.50 6.62
C HIS A 119 5.69 8.33 6.23
N PRO A 120 6.08 7.68 5.10
CA PRO A 120 7.49 7.58 4.70
C PRO A 120 8.23 8.91 4.52
N PHE A 121 7.50 10.01 4.32
CA PHE A 121 8.08 11.33 4.00
C PHE A 121 7.78 12.38 5.07
N GLN A 122 7.03 12.02 6.10
CA GLN A 122 6.89 12.85 7.28
C GLN A 122 8.06 12.52 8.21
N GLU A 123 8.93 13.50 8.45
CA GLU A 123 10.00 13.34 9.43
C GLU A 123 9.41 12.82 10.74
N ALA A 124 9.96 11.73 11.28
CA ALA A 124 9.72 11.39 12.66
C ALA A 124 10.27 12.55 13.53
N PRO A 125 9.47 13.11 14.46
CA PRO A 125 9.96 14.15 15.36
C PRO A 125 11.12 13.68 16.24
#